data_AF-A3I2V9-F1
#
_entry.id   AF-A3I2V9-F1
#
_cell.length_a   1.000
_cell.length_b   1.000
_cell.length_c   1.000
_cell.angle_alpha   90.00
_cell.angle_beta   90.00
_cell.angle_gamma   90.00
#
_symmetry.space_group_name_H-M   'P 1'
#
loop_
_entity.id
_entity.type
_entity.pdbx_description
1 polymer ?
#
loop_
_entity_poly.entity_id
_entity_poly.type
_entity_poly.pdbx_seq_one_letter_code
_entity_poly.pdbx_strand_id
1 'polypeptide(L)'
;MMRKYAPLYLGILVLAFMSIQTTYAQKIKLPSPDFKKDMMEAFSPSDIELSIDASKKEELKKSNGDFLDQVIKIAGSDSNDEEKKKSILSLGKKQSNAFSKILGENNAKKYKKSIKKKIRPFKTKYKLATLIL
;
A
#
# COMPACT_ATOMS: atom_id res chain seq x y z
N MET A 1 24.62 -56.67 14.45
CA MET A 1 23.60 -56.25 15.43
C MET A 1 23.63 -54.73 15.56
N MET A 2 22.45 -54.10 15.45
CA MET A 2 21.99 -52.78 15.93
C MET A 2 23.04 -51.77 16.44
N ARG A 3 22.99 -50.47 16.08
CA ARG A 3 21.89 -49.57 16.45
C ARG A 3 21.84 -48.33 15.54
N LYS A 4 20.74 -48.20 14.82
CA LYS A 4 20.35 -47.05 14.00
C LYS A 4 19.64 -46.01 14.89
N TYR A 5 20.36 -45.02 15.44
CA TYR A 5 19.70 -43.90 16.15
C TYR A 5 20.26 -42.51 15.82
N ALA A 6 21.18 -42.40 14.87
CA ALA A 6 21.77 -41.11 14.49
C ALA A 6 20.81 -40.09 13.82
N PRO A 7 19.72 -40.45 13.11
CA PRO A 7 18.94 -39.43 12.41
C PRO A 7 17.87 -38.74 13.27
N LEU A 8 17.59 -39.21 14.51
CA LEU A 8 16.46 -38.68 15.29
C LEU A 8 16.75 -37.31 15.93
N TYR A 9 18.00 -37.04 16.31
CA TYR A 9 18.35 -35.81 17.02
C TYR A 9 18.61 -34.61 16.08
N LEU A 10 18.95 -34.86 14.81
CA LEU A 10 19.20 -33.79 13.84
C LEU A 10 17.90 -33.13 13.33
N GLY A 11 16.79 -33.88 13.30
CA GLY A 11 15.49 -33.38 12.87
C GLY A 11 14.82 -32.45 13.89
N ILE A 12 15.10 -32.62 15.18
CA ILE A 12 14.48 -31.83 16.26
C ILE A 12 15.10 -30.43 16.35
N LEU A 13 16.38 -30.25 15.99
CA LEU A 13 17.05 -28.95 16.03
C LEU A 13 16.57 -27.98 14.93
N VAL A 14 16.17 -28.51 13.77
CA VAL A 14 15.70 -27.69 12.63
C VAL A 14 14.27 -27.16 12.85
N LEU A 15 13.44 -27.88 13.62
CA LEU A 15 12.08 -27.44 13.95
C LEU A 15 12.05 -26.32 15.00
N ALA A 16 13.08 -26.19 15.83
CA ALA A 16 13.17 -25.14 16.85
C ALA A 16 13.50 -23.74 16.27
N PHE A 17 14.06 -23.66 15.05
CA PHE A 17 14.37 -22.39 14.39
C PHE A 17 13.21 -21.80 13.58
N MET A 18 12.13 -22.57 13.33
CA MET A 18 11.00 -22.10 12.51
C MET A 18 9.85 -21.47 13.31
N SER A 19 9.87 -21.54 14.65
CA SER A 19 8.73 -21.17 15.49
C SER A 19 8.74 -19.74 16.04
N ILE A 20 9.70 -18.89 15.65
CA ILE A 20 9.73 -17.49 16.11
C ILE A 20 9.86 -16.54 14.91
N GLN A 21 8.82 -16.50 14.07
CA GLN A 21 8.51 -15.27 13.36
C GLN A 21 7.48 -14.51 14.19
N THR A 22 7.97 -13.78 15.19
CA THR A 22 7.17 -12.73 15.82
C THR A 22 6.93 -11.66 14.76
N THR A 23 5.80 -11.76 14.08
CA THR A 23 5.24 -10.66 13.30
C THR A 23 4.98 -9.53 14.28
N TYR A 24 5.93 -8.60 14.40
CA TYR A 24 5.68 -7.33 15.07
C TYR A 24 4.49 -6.69 14.35
N ALA A 25 3.31 -6.71 14.98
CA ALA A 25 2.13 -6.04 14.47
C ALA A 25 2.51 -4.58 14.21
N GLN A 26 2.62 -4.23 12.94
CA GLN A 26 3.14 -2.93 12.54
C GLN A 26 2.06 -1.89 12.82
N LYS A 27 2.27 -1.09 13.86
CA LYS A 27 1.30 -0.08 14.29
C LYS A 27 1.03 0.95 13.19
N ILE A 28 -0.21 0.96 12.67
CA ILE A 28 -0.67 1.95 11.72
C ILE A 28 -1.02 3.20 12.52
N LYS A 29 -0.12 4.18 12.46
CA LYS A 29 -0.32 5.49 13.08
C LYS A 29 -0.93 6.46 12.09
N LEU A 30 -1.66 7.43 12.63
CA LEU A 30 -2.11 8.59 11.88
C LEU A 30 -0.88 9.27 11.23
N PRO A 31 -0.94 9.57 9.92
CA PRO A 31 0.19 10.17 9.24
C PRO A 31 0.33 11.66 9.61
N SER A 32 1.50 12.25 9.31
CA SER A 32 1.73 13.70 9.47
C SER A 32 0.65 14.51 8.72
N PRO A 33 0.27 15.72 9.18
CA PRO A 33 -0.60 16.62 8.42
C PRO A 33 -0.17 16.83 6.96
N ASP A 34 1.14 16.81 6.69
CA ASP A 34 1.71 16.98 5.35
C ASP A 34 1.48 15.78 4.42
N PHE A 35 1.06 14.63 4.96
CA PHE A 35 0.91 13.40 4.18
C PHE A 35 -0.06 13.56 3.02
N LYS A 36 -1.21 14.18 3.24
CA LYS A 36 -2.19 14.39 2.16
C LYS A 36 -1.60 15.24 1.05
N LYS A 37 -0.88 16.30 1.42
CA LYS A 37 -0.23 17.21 0.47
C LYS A 37 0.83 16.46 -0.35
N ASP A 38 1.76 15.78 0.33
CA ASP A 38 2.85 15.02 -0.30
C ASP A 38 2.30 13.91 -1.22
N MET A 39 1.25 13.22 -0.80
CA MET A 39 0.59 12.20 -1.63
C MET A 39 -0.19 12.80 -2.79
N MET A 40 -0.90 13.91 -2.61
CA MET A 40 -1.60 14.58 -3.72
C MET A 40 -0.63 15.03 -4.81
N GLU A 41 0.55 15.52 -4.43
CA GLU A 41 1.63 15.85 -5.37
C GLU A 41 2.14 14.60 -6.09
N ALA A 42 2.39 13.51 -5.35
CA ALA A 42 2.78 12.23 -5.93
C ALA A 42 1.72 11.63 -6.87
N PHE A 43 0.45 11.95 -6.65
CA PHE A 43 -0.68 11.54 -7.49
C PHE A 43 -0.94 12.50 -8.65
N SER A 44 -0.11 13.52 -8.86
CA SER A 44 -0.26 14.39 -10.04
C SER A 44 -0.09 13.61 -11.35
N PRO A 45 -1.00 13.75 -12.34
CA PRO A 45 -0.98 13.00 -13.60
C PRO A 45 0.01 13.55 -14.64
N SER A 46 1.09 14.21 -14.23
CA SER A 46 2.09 14.84 -15.12
C SER A 46 2.53 13.97 -16.31
N ASP A 47 2.66 12.65 -16.10
CA ASP A 47 3.19 11.72 -17.10
C ASP A 47 2.17 11.31 -18.17
N ILE A 48 0.88 11.63 -17.96
CA ILE A 48 -0.23 11.35 -18.89
C ILE A 48 -1.04 12.61 -19.20
N GLU A 49 -0.53 13.78 -18.81
CA GLU A 49 -1.30 15.01 -18.78
C GLU A 49 -1.76 15.48 -20.17
N LEU A 50 -0.97 15.19 -21.20
CA LEU A 50 -1.28 15.46 -22.60
C LEU A 50 -2.27 14.44 -23.20
N SER A 51 -2.50 13.32 -22.52
CA SER A 51 -3.33 12.20 -23.00
C SER A 51 -4.74 12.18 -22.40
N ILE A 52 -5.07 13.14 -21.52
CA ILE A 52 -6.38 13.21 -20.85
C ILE A 52 -6.93 14.63 -20.89
N ASP A 53 -8.24 14.74 -21.11
CA ASP A 53 -8.97 16.01 -21.11
C ASP A 53 -9.11 16.61 -19.69
N ALA A 54 -9.53 17.87 -19.61
CA ALA A 54 -9.67 18.60 -18.36
C ALA A 54 -10.68 17.94 -17.39
N SER A 55 -11.77 17.38 -17.90
CA SER A 55 -12.80 16.71 -17.09
C SER A 55 -12.22 15.49 -16.37
N LYS A 56 -11.46 14.64 -17.08
CA LYS A 56 -10.76 13.50 -16.48
C LYS A 56 -9.70 13.91 -15.47
N LYS A 57 -9.01 15.05 -15.68
CA LYS A 57 -8.04 15.58 -14.70
C LYS A 57 -8.74 15.97 -13.40
N GLU A 58 -9.88 16.65 -13.49
CA GLU A 58 -10.68 17.03 -12.32
C GLU A 58 -11.25 15.82 -11.59
N GLU A 59 -11.82 14.87 -12.33
CA GLU A 59 -12.36 13.63 -11.77
C GLU A 59 -11.27 12.80 -11.08
N LEU A 60 -10.09 12.70 -11.69
CA LEU A 60 -8.94 12.01 -11.11
C LEU A 60 -8.45 12.70 -9.84
N LYS A 61 -8.34 14.04 -9.85
CA LYS A 61 -7.93 14.83 -8.68
C LYS A 61 -8.90 14.63 -7.52
N LYS A 62 -10.21 14.66 -7.80
CA LYS A 62 -11.26 14.40 -6.80
C LYS A 62 -11.15 12.98 -6.24
N SER A 63 -11.07 11.97 -7.12
CA SER A 63 -10.91 10.57 -6.73
C SER A 63 -9.67 10.34 -5.86
N ASN A 64 -8.55 10.99 -6.17
CA ASN A 64 -7.33 10.90 -5.37
C ASN A 64 -7.48 11.54 -3.99
N GLY A 65 -8.14 12.70 -3.92
CA GLY A 65 -8.45 13.37 -2.65
C GLY A 65 -9.30 12.48 -1.75
N ASP A 66 -10.41 11.97 -2.28
CA ASP A 66 -11.34 11.10 -1.57
C ASP A 66 -10.67 9.80 -1.09
N PHE A 67 -9.78 9.25 -1.91
CA PHE A 67 -8.98 8.08 -1.54
C PHE A 67 -8.07 8.38 -0.36
N LEU A 68 -7.30 9.47 -0.39
CA LEU A 68 -6.37 9.82 0.69
C LEU A 68 -7.11 10.18 1.98
N ASP A 69 -8.26 10.84 1.90
CA ASP A 69 -9.10 11.13 3.06
C ASP A 69 -9.60 9.84 3.72
N GLN A 70 -10.03 8.87 2.92
CA GLN A 70 -10.41 7.55 3.44
C GLN A 70 -9.22 6.82 4.05
N VAL A 71 -8.02 6.90 3.45
CA VAL A 71 -6.81 6.32 4.05
C VAL A 71 -6.50 6.93 5.41
N ILE A 72 -6.57 8.26 5.54
CA ILE A 72 -6.33 8.96 6.80
C ILE A 72 -7.39 8.58 7.83
N LYS A 73 -8.67 8.53 7.42
CA LYS A 73 -9.79 8.13 8.28
C LYS A 73 -9.61 6.70 8.81
N ILE A 74 -9.18 5.75 7.97
CA ILE A 74 -8.91 4.37 8.39
C ILE A 74 -7.70 4.34 9.33
N ALA A 75 -6.62 5.06 9.03
CA ALA A 75 -5.44 5.09 9.88
C ALA A 75 -5.75 5.64 11.29
N GLY A 76 -6.66 6.62 11.37
CA GLY A 76 -7.14 7.24 12.60
C GLY A 76 -8.30 6.53 13.29
N SER A 77 -8.83 5.42 12.77
CA SER A 77 -9.94 4.70 13.42
C SER A 77 -9.49 3.96 14.69
N ASP A 78 -10.44 3.52 15.51
CA ASP A 78 -10.17 2.69 16.69
C ASP A 78 -9.98 1.19 16.36
N SER A 79 -10.04 0.83 15.07
CA SER A 79 -9.81 -0.54 14.59
C SER A 79 -8.39 -1.02 14.89
N ASN A 80 -8.20 -2.33 14.99
CA ASN A 80 -6.86 -2.90 15.12
C ASN A 80 -6.02 -2.69 13.83
N ASP A 81 -4.70 -2.82 13.96
CA ASP A 81 -3.77 -2.55 12.86
C ASP A 81 -3.95 -3.49 11.65
N GLU A 82 -4.37 -4.73 11.88
CA GLU A 82 -4.61 -5.70 10.80
C GLU A 82 -5.84 -5.32 9.97
N GLU A 83 -6.94 -4.94 10.63
CA GLU A 83 -8.15 -4.44 9.99
C GLU A 83 -7.89 -3.16 9.22
N LYS A 84 -7.13 -2.23 9.80
CA LYS A 84 -6.69 -1.00 9.12
C LYS A 84 -5.90 -1.33 7.86
N LYS A 85 -4.92 -2.23 7.96
CA LYS A 85 -4.09 -2.67 6.83
C LYS A 85 -4.96 -3.28 5.73
N LYS A 86 -5.84 -4.22 6.08
CA LYS A 86 -6.75 -4.87 5.14
C LYS A 86 -7.67 -3.87 4.46
N SER A 87 -8.19 -2.90 5.22
CA SER A 87 -9.09 -1.86 4.71
C SER A 87 -8.37 -0.91 3.74
N ILE A 88 -7.15 -0.47 4.07
CA ILE A 88 -6.34 0.38 3.16
C ILE A 88 -5.97 -0.38 1.89
N LEU A 89 -5.59 -1.66 1.99
CA LEU A 89 -5.29 -2.49 0.81
C LEU A 89 -6.52 -2.69 -0.08
N SER A 90 -7.69 -2.93 0.52
CA SER A 90 -8.96 -3.02 -0.21
C SER A 90 -9.31 -1.69 -0.90
N LEU A 91 -9.10 -0.58 -0.22
CA LEU A 91 -9.30 0.76 -0.76
C LEU A 91 -8.34 1.04 -1.92
N GLY A 92 -7.07 0.63 -1.83
CA GLY A 92 -6.10 0.73 -2.92
C GLY A 92 -6.53 -0.05 -4.17
N LYS A 93 -7.15 -1.23 -4.01
CA LYS A 93 -7.73 -1.97 -5.14
C LYS A 93 -8.91 -1.22 -5.77
N LYS A 94 -9.80 -0.65 -4.95
CA LYS A 94 -10.92 0.17 -5.44
C LYS A 94 -10.41 1.39 -6.23
N GLN A 95 -9.41 2.08 -5.70
CA GLN A 95 -8.79 3.22 -6.37
C GLN A 95 -8.12 2.82 -7.70
N SER A 96 -7.43 1.68 -7.70
CA SER A 96 -6.86 1.10 -8.92
C SER A 96 -7.91 0.87 -10.01
N ASN A 97 -9.11 0.43 -9.62
CA ASN A 97 -10.23 0.25 -10.56
C ASN A 97 -10.82 1.60 -11.00
N ALA A 98 -10.91 2.58 -10.11
CA ALA A 98 -11.34 3.95 -10.45
C ALA A 98 -10.43 4.57 -11.51
N PHE A 99 -9.10 4.38 -11.40
CA PHE A 99 -8.16 4.82 -12.44
C PHE A 99 -8.47 4.22 -13.80
N SER A 100 -8.78 2.92 -13.87
CA SER A 100 -9.13 2.28 -15.13
C SER A 100 -10.43 2.82 -15.72
N LYS A 101 -11.42 3.18 -14.89
CA LYS A 101 -12.68 3.78 -15.34
C LYS A 101 -12.49 5.20 -15.89
N ILE A 102 -11.69 6.02 -15.21
CA ILE A 102 -11.47 7.43 -15.57
C ILE A 102 -10.55 7.55 -16.79
N LEU A 103 -9.43 6.81 -16.78
CA LEU A 103 -8.33 7.00 -17.73
C LEU A 103 -8.34 5.98 -18.88
N GLY A 104 -9.08 4.88 -18.75
CA GLY A 104 -8.90 3.69 -19.58
C GLY A 104 -7.67 2.87 -19.13
N GLU A 105 -7.63 1.58 -19.51
CA GLU A 105 -6.64 0.64 -18.95
C GLU A 105 -5.18 1.04 -19.19
N ASN A 106 -4.85 1.48 -20.41
CA ASN A 106 -3.48 1.83 -20.79
C ASN A 106 -2.94 3.03 -20.00
N ASN A 107 -3.73 4.10 -19.92
CA ASN A 107 -3.34 5.31 -19.18
C ASN A 107 -3.38 5.06 -17.67
N ALA A 108 -4.33 4.27 -17.17
CA ALA A 108 -4.36 3.85 -15.78
C ALA A 108 -3.12 3.07 -15.37
N LYS A 109 -2.62 2.16 -16.24
CA LYS A 109 -1.38 1.42 -15.98
C LYS A 109 -0.16 2.34 -15.92
N LYS A 110 -0.03 3.27 -16.87
CA LYS A 110 1.05 4.28 -16.87
C LYS A 110 0.99 5.15 -15.61
N TYR A 111 -0.20 5.60 -15.26
CA TYR A 111 -0.45 6.43 -14.10
C TYR A 111 -0.12 5.72 -12.79
N LYS A 112 -0.57 4.47 -12.58
CA LYS A 112 -0.19 3.64 -11.42
C LYS A 112 1.33 3.49 -11.31
N LYS A 113 2.03 3.27 -12.42
CA LYS A 113 3.50 3.15 -12.43
C LYS A 113 4.17 4.48 -12.04
N SER A 114 3.67 5.60 -12.55
CA SER A 114 4.14 6.94 -12.18
C SER A 114 3.97 7.18 -10.68
N ILE A 115 2.77 6.94 -10.15
CA ILE A 115 2.47 7.10 -8.74
C ILE A 115 3.42 6.24 -7.89
N LYS A 116 3.62 4.95 -8.22
CA LYS A 116 4.55 4.08 -7.48
C LYS A 116 5.97 4.62 -7.44
N LYS A 117 6.43 5.24 -8.53
CA LYS A 117 7.75 5.89 -8.60
C LYS A 117 7.81 7.12 -7.69
N LYS A 118 6.78 7.98 -7.76
CA LYS A 118 6.70 9.23 -6.97
C LYS A 118 6.49 9.01 -5.47
N ILE A 119 5.76 7.95 -5.09
CA ILE A 119 5.54 7.60 -3.67
C ILE A 119 6.80 6.98 -3.03
N ARG A 120 7.68 6.34 -3.81
CA ARG A 120 8.87 5.63 -3.29
C ARG A 120 9.70 6.41 -2.26
N PRO A 121 10.09 7.68 -2.47
CA PRO A 121 10.83 8.47 -1.47
C PRO A 121 10.03 8.71 -0.18
N PHE A 122 8.70 8.74 -0.26
CA PHE A 122 7.83 8.97 0.89
C PHE A 122 7.58 7.71 1.73
N LYS A 123 7.95 6.51 1.27
CA LYS A 123 7.76 5.27 2.03
C LYS A 123 8.59 5.21 3.31
N THR A 124 9.72 5.92 3.35
CA THR A 124 10.57 6.05 4.53
C THR A 124 9.99 7.04 5.54
N LYS A 125 9.43 8.16 5.05
CA LYS A 125 8.79 9.20 5.85
C LYS A 125 7.42 8.76 6.39
N TYR A 126 6.64 8.08 5.55
CA TYR A 126 5.28 7.64 5.85
C TYR A 126 5.16 6.14 5.66
N LYS A 127 5.10 5.41 6.77
CA LYS A 127 4.82 3.96 6.71
C LYS A 127 3.50 3.66 6.00
N LEU A 128 2.51 4.54 6.11
CA LEU A 128 1.21 4.43 5.42
C LEU A 128 1.35 4.42 3.89
N ALA A 129 2.35 5.11 3.34
CA ALA A 129 2.65 5.12 1.91
C ALA A 129 3.17 3.76 1.38
N THR A 130 3.55 2.83 2.26
CA THR A 130 3.85 1.45 1.86
C THR A 130 2.60 0.63 1.56
N LEU A 131 1.45 1.05 2.09
CA LEU A 131 0.16 0.37 1.94
C LEU A 131 -0.69 0.97 0.81
N ILE A 132 -0.26 2.12 0.27
CA ILE A 132 -0.92 2.79 -0.85
C ILE A 132 -0.32 2.31 -2.17
N LEU A 133 -1.20 1.71 -3.00
CA LEU A 133 -1.03 1.27 -4.40
C LEU A 133 0.00 0.16 -4.68
#